data_AF-A0A919GE79-F1
#
_entry.id   AF-A0A919GE79-F1
#
_cell.length_a   1.000
_cell.length_b   1.000
_cell.length_c   1.000
_cell.angle_alpha   90.00
_cell.angle_beta   90.00
_cell.angle_gamma   90.00
#
_symmetry.space_group_name_H-M   'P 1'
#
loop_
_entity.id
_entity.type
_entity.pdbx_description
1 polymer ?
#
loop_
_entity_poly.entity_id
_entity_poly.type
_entity_poly.pdbx_seq_one_letter_code
_entity_poly.pdbx_strand_id
1 'polypeptide(L)'
;MSSAMWAAIDGLRLDTAQRHFDRAATLAAMSGDSSIQFRVWSHAGMLYRRLGRHTDALAANDVARGLPVARRDPLFASLGLARQAVISGETGDRRGAQQSIGNAEEALGRAAADVQRPMWLTAFYDRAELENLALCASFNAGDFRGAEAHAHRSLALLRPDMHRNRAVISADLAYAQLRQADLEPAVATAMSIPAEFTHHPRVTEVLGDFARTLQAIAPSSPFARNWNQHVHDSRRAPSE
;
A
#
# COMPACT_ATOMS: atom_id res chain seq x y z
N MET A 1 -8.15 -18.60 -6.17
CA MET A 1 -7.33 -18.68 -4.94
C MET A 1 -6.49 -17.42 -4.69
N SER A 2 -5.77 -16.87 -5.66
CA SER A 2 -5.04 -15.59 -5.46
C SER A 2 -5.96 -14.43 -5.03
N SER A 3 -7.19 -14.32 -5.57
CA SER A 3 -8.15 -13.30 -5.12
C SER A 3 -8.63 -13.50 -3.67
N ALA A 4 -8.72 -14.75 -3.20
CA ALA A 4 -9.09 -15.06 -1.81
C ALA A 4 -7.92 -14.75 -0.84
N MET A 5 -6.69 -15.00 -1.28
CA MET A 5 -5.48 -14.56 -0.58
C MET A 5 -5.45 -13.03 -0.44
N TRP A 6 -5.70 -12.29 -1.53
CA TRP A 6 -5.81 -10.83 -1.48
C TRP A 6 -6.88 -10.37 -0.49
N ALA A 7 -8.12 -10.86 -0.61
CA ALA A 7 -9.21 -10.47 0.29
C ALA A 7 -8.94 -10.80 1.78
N ALA A 8 -8.13 -11.82 2.06
CA ALA A 8 -7.69 -12.14 3.42
C ALA A 8 -6.62 -11.16 3.92
N ILE A 9 -5.59 -10.84 3.12
CA ILE A 9 -4.58 -9.82 3.46
C ILE A 9 -5.24 -8.46 3.69
N ASP A 10 -6.13 -8.12 2.79
CA ASP A 10 -6.80 -6.83 2.69
C ASP A 10 -7.76 -6.57 3.87
N GLY A 11 -8.30 -7.64 4.45
CA GLY A 11 -9.06 -7.63 5.71
C GLY A 11 -8.26 -8.09 6.94
N LEU A 12 -6.92 -8.10 6.87
CA LEU A 12 -6.00 -8.48 7.96
C LEU A 12 -6.24 -9.89 8.58
N ARG A 13 -6.81 -10.83 7.81
CA ARG A 13 -6.96 -12.25 8.18
C ARG A 13 -5.74 -13.07 7.75
N LEU A 14 -4.58 -12.80 8.37
CA LEU A 14 -3.27 -13.25 7.89
C LEU A 14 -3.09 -14.78 7.88
N ASP A 15 -3.62 -15.51 8.87
CA ASP A 15 -3.57 -16.99 8.87
C ASP A 15 -4.36 -17.60 7.71
N THR A 16 -5.48 -16.97 7.36
CA THR A 16 -6.30 -17.39 6.21
C THR A 16 -5.55 -17.11 4.91
N ALA A 17 -4.86 -15.96 4.83
CA ALA A 17 -4.03 -15.62 3.69
C ALA A 17 -2.87 -16.63 3.50
N GLN A 18 -2.22 -17.06 4.60
CA GLN A 18 -1.14 -18.05 4.56
C GLN A 18 -1.63 -19.39 4.00
N ARG A 19 -2.77 -19.92 4.49
CA ARG A 19 -3.34 -21.17 3.94
C ARG A 19 -3.69 -21.06 2.45
N HIS A 20 -4.21 -19.92 2.02
CA HIS A 20 -4.47 -19.67 0.60
C HIS A 20 -3.18 -19.57 -0.22
N PHE A 21 -2.11 -19.01 0.34
CA PHE A 21 -0.80 -18.96 -0.30
C PHE A 21 -0.22 -20.35 -0.54
N ASP A 22 -0.17 -21.22 0.48
CA ASP A 22 0.44 -22.55 0.36
C ASP A 22 -0.20 -23.38 -0.78
N ARG A 23 -1.53 -23.29 -0.90
CA ARG A 23 -2.29 -23.91 -1.99
C ARG A 23 -2.05 -23.23 -3.34
N ALA A 24 -2.02 -21.89 -3.37
CA ALA A 24 -1.85 -21.13 -4.60
C ALA A 24 -0.44 -21.26 -5.19
N ALA A 25 0.60 -21.31 -4.36
CA ALA A 25 1.99 -21.45 -4.79
C ALA A 25 2.21 -22.79 -5.52
N THR A 26 1.70 -23.89 -4.95
CA THR A 26 1.76 -25.21 -5.57
C THR A 26 1.10 -25.22 -6.96
N LEU A 27 -0.11 -24.67 -7.06
CA LEU A 27 -0.86 -24.65 -8.33
C LEU A 27 -0.24 -23.71 -9.37
N ALA A 28 0.33 -22.58 -8.94
CA ALA A 28 1.04 -21.68 -9.83
C ALA A 28 2.34 -22.29 -10.37
N ALA A 29 3.05 -23.07 -9.55
CA ALA A 29 4.22 -23.81 -10.01
C ALA A 29 3.81 -24.87 -11.06
N MET A 30 2.73 -25.62 -10.79
CA MET A 30 2.21 -26.63 -11.71
C MET A 30 1.70 -26.05 -13.03
N SER A 31 1.22 -24.81 -13.07
CA SER A 31 0.73 -24.22 -14.32
C SER A 31 1.84 -23.86 -15.31
N GLY A 32 3.09 -23.69 -14.84
CA GLY A 32 4.19 -23.18 -15.66
C GLY A 32 4.02 -21.73 -16.13
N ASP A 33 2.90 -21.07 -15.78
CA ASP A 33 2.61 -19.70 -16.21
C ASP A 33 3.30 -18.69 -15.30
N SER A 34 4.36 -18.08 -15.83
CA SER A 34 5.15 -17.08 -15.10
C SER A 34 4.34 -15.85 -14.67
N SER A 35 3.24 -15.49 -15.34
CA SER A 35 2.37 -14.38 -14.94
C SER A 35 1.54 -14.72 -13.69
N ILE A 36 1.04 -15.96 -13.60
CA ILE A 36 0.31 -16.47 -12.44
C ILE A 36 1.27 -16.63 -11.26
N GLN A 37 2.46 -17.20 -11.49
CA GLN A 37 3.49 -17.32 -10.48
C GLN A 37 3.90 -15.95 -9.94
N PHE A 38 4.12 -14.98 -10.83
CA PHE A 38 4.44 -13.61 -10.42
C PHE A 38 3.36 -13.08 -9.48
N ARG A 39 2.08 -13.18 -9.88
CA ARG A 39 0.97 -12.71 -9.05
C ARG A 39 0.99 -13.34 -7.66
N VAL A 40 1.16 -14.65 -7.57
CA VAL A 40 1.14 -15.37 -6.28
C VAL A 40 2.31 -14.94 -5.38
N TRP A 41 3.53 -14.95 -5.91
CA TRP A 41 4.72 -14.54 -5.16
C TRP A 41 4.69 -13.06 -4.77
N SER A 42 4.16 -12.22 -5.64
CA SER A 42 3.93 -10.81 -5.35
C SER A 42 2.99 -10.64 -4.14
N HIS A 43 1.86 -11.37 -4.08
CA HIS A 43 0.97 -11.36 -2.91
C HIS A 43 1.64 -11.93 -1.66
N ALA A 44 2.47 -12.96 -1.80
CA ALA A 44 3.23 -13.54 -0.70
C ALA A 44 4.16 -12.51 -0.04
N GLY A 45 4.86 -11.71 -0.85
CA GLY A 45 5.68 -10.61 -0.34
C GLY A 45 4.88 -9.66 0.57
N MET A 46 3.69 -9.24 0.14
CA MET A 46 2.83 -8.39 0.95
C MET A 46 2.29 -9.09 2.22
N LEU A 47 1.94 -10.37 2.15
CA LEU A 47 1.57 -11.16 3.33
C LEU A 47 2.71 -11.17 4.36
N TYR A 48 3.93 -11.48 3.93
CA TYR A 48 5.09 -11.55 4.82
C TYR A 48 5.43 -10.20 5.44
N ARG A 49 5.28 -9.10 4.70
CA ARG A 49 5.40 -7.74 5.26
C ARG A 49 4.40 -7.50 6.39
N ARG A 50 3.13 -7.86 6.19
CA ARG A 50 2.08 -7.75 7.23
C ARG A 50 2.33 -8.65 8.45
N LEU A 51 3.09 -9.73 8.28
CA LEU A 51 3.53 -10.60 9.37
C LEU A 51 4.85 -10.13 10.04
N GLY A 52 5.46 -9.02 9.59
CA GLY A 52 6.77 -8.56 10.07
C GLY A 52 7.95 -9.44 9.61
N ARG A 53 7.73 -10.34 8.66
CA ARG A 53 8.72 -11.30 8.13
C ARG A 53 9.45 -10.70 6.93
N HIS A 54 10.22 -9.63 7.13
CA HIS A 54 10.82 -8.86 6.03
C HIS A 54 11.80 -9.69 5.16
N THR A 55 12.55 -10.64 5.75
CA THR A 55 13.43 -11.54 5.00
C THR A 55 12.63 -12.44 4.04
N ASP A 56 11.50 -12.98 4.49
CA ASP A 56 10.63 -13.80 3.64
C ASP A 56 9.93 -12.95 2.57
N ALA A 57 9.57 -11.70 2.92
CA ALA A 57 9.03 -10.76 1.96
C ALA A 57 10.01 -10.47 0.82
N LEU A 58 11.30 -10.26 1.16
CA LEU A 58 12.36 -10.05 0.19
C LEU A 58 12.55 -11.29 -0.69
N ALA A 59 12.66 -12.47 -0.09
CA ALA A 59 12.79 -13.73 -0.83
C ALA A 59 11.62 -13.96 -1.79
N ALA A 60 10.38 -13.72 -1.36
CA ALA A 60 9.20 -13.82 -2.21
C ALA A 60 9.23 -12.81 -3.37
N ASN A 61 9.70 -11.59 -3.12
CA ASN A 61 9.84 -10.57 -4.16
C ASN A 61 10.96 -10.92 -5.16
N ASP A 62 12.07 -11.50 -4.70
CA ASP A 62 13.16 -11.96 -5.54
C ASP A 62 12.72 -13.10 -6.46
N VAL A 63 11.91 -14.04 -5.95
CA VAL A 63 11.28 -15.06 -6.80
C VAL A 63 10.41 -14.40 -7.87
N ALA A 64 9.52 -13.47 -7.50
CA ALA A 64 8.66 -12.79 -8.48
C ALA A 64 9.47 -12.04 -9.55
N ARG A 65 10.47 -11.25 -9.15
CA ARG A 65 11.35 -10.49 -10.05
C ARG A 65 12.24 -11.39 -10.90
N GLY A 66 12.58 -12.58 -10.41
CA GLY A 66 13.35 -13.59 -11.12
C GLY A 66 12.57 -14.36 -12.18
N LEU A 67 11.25 -14.19 -12.28
CA LEU A 67 10.45 -14.89 -13.29
C LEU A 67 10.67 -14.31 -14.71
N PRO A 68 10.57 -15.13 -15.77
CA PRO A 68 10.75 -14.68 -17.15
C PRO A 68 9.85 -13.50 -17.54
N VAL A 69 8.61 -13.44 -17.05
CA VAL A 69 7.67 -12.34 -17.35
C VAL A 69 8.18 -10.99 -16.86
N ALA A 70 8.81 -10.93 -15.68
CA ALA A 70 9.33 -9.70 -15.11
C ALA A 70 10.56 -9.18 -15.86
N ARG A 71 11.26 -10.03 -16.61
CA ARG A 71 12.37 -9.61 -17.48
C ARG A 71 11.89 -9.14 -18.86
N ARG A 72 10.76 -9.67 -19.34
CA ARG A 72 10.26 -9.44 -20.70
C ARG A 72 9.26 -8.29 -20.79
N ASP A 73 8.46 -8.06 -19.76
CA ASP A 73 7.44 -7.03 -19.75
C ASP A 73 7.78 -5.93 -18.71
N PRO A 74 7.99 -4.68 -19.15
CA PRO A 74 8.29 -3.56 -18.26
C PRO A 74 7.23 -3.29 -17.19
N LEU A 75 5.95 -3.64 -17.41
CA LEU A 75 4.89 -3.43 -16.40
C LEU A 75 5.05 -4.39 -15.22
N PHE A 76 5.44 -5.64 -15.49
CA PHE A 76 5.78 -6.61 -14.43
C PHE A 76 7.08 -6.22 -13.71
N ALA A 77 8.09 -5.77 -14.46
CA ALA A 77 9.34 -5.26 -13.88
C ALA A 77 9.07 -4.11 -12.90
N SER A 78 8.25 -3.14 -13.34
CA SER A 78 7.84 -1.98 -12.55
C SER A 78 7.15 -2.40 -11.25
N LEU A 79 6.16 -3.30 -11.32
CA LEU A 79 5.45 -3.76 -10.12
C LEU A 79 6.38 -4.45 -9.12
N GLY A 80 7.32 -5.28 -9.61
CA GLY A 80 8.32 -5.94 -8.75
C GLY A 80 9.27 -4.95 -8.08
N LEU A 81 9.69 -3.91 -8.80
CA LEU A 81 10.55 -2.83 -8.27
C LEU A 81 9.82 -1.93 -7.28
N ALA A 82 8.57 -1.57 -7.56
CA ALA A 82 7.76 -0.78 -6.63
C ALA A 82 7.53 -1.53 -5.32
N ARG A 83 7.32 -2.86 -5.36
CA ARG A 83 7.23 -3.69 -4.15
C ARG A 83 8.56 -3.85 -3.43
N GLN A 84 9.67 -3.95 -4.17
CA GLN A 84 11.01 -3.91 -3.60
C GLN A 84 11.23 -2.63 -2.80
N ALA A 85 10.80 -1.48 -3.33
CA ALA A 85 10.95 -0.20 -2.65
C ALA A 85 10.27 -0.19 -1.28
N VAL A 86 9.07 -0.79 -1.17
CA VAL A 86 8.37 -0.84 0.11
C VAL A 86 9.09 -1.73 1.12
N ILE A 87 9.62 -2.87 0.69
CA ILE A 87 10.42 -3.75 1.55
C ILE A 87 11.68 -3.02 2.04
N SER A 88 12.40 -2.33 1.15
CA SER A 88 13.57 -1.53 1.51
C SER A 88 13.21 -0.41 2.49
N GLY A 89 12.05 0.24 2.33
CA GLY A 89 11.55 1.22 3.28
C GLY A 89 11.32 0.63 4.67
N GLU A 90 10.69 -0.54 4.76
CA GLU A 90 10.42 -1.23 6.03
C GLU A 90 11.68 -1.69 6.75
N THR A 91 12.75 -2.00 6.01
CA THR A 91 14.05 -2.37 6.60
C THR A 91 14.95 -1.16 6.88
N GLY A 92 14.46 0.06 6.68
CA GLY A 92 15.21 1.31 6.90
C GLY A 92 16.24 1.64 5.81
N ASP A 93 16.30 0.88 4.72
CA ASP A 93 17.15 1.14 3.56
C ASP A 93 16.55 2.24 2.67
N ARG A 94 16.70 3.49 3.12
CA ARG A 94 16.16 4.67 2.42
C ARG A 94 16.71 4.82 1.00
N ARG A 95 18.00 4.54 0.80
CA ARG A 95 18.63 4.67 -0.53
C ARG A 95 18.11 3.59 -1.47
N GLY A 96 18.03 2.34 -1.02
CA GLY A 96 17.46 1.25 -1.81
C GLY A 96 15.98 1.46 -2.13
N ALA A 97 15.22 2.04 -1.20
CA ALA A 97 13.83 2.43 -1.45
C ALA A 97 13.73 3.48 -2.57
N GLN A 98 14.47 4.58 -2.48
CA GLN A 98 14.48 5.65 -3.48
C GLN A 98 14.94 5.15 -4.86
N GLN A 99 16.01 4.35 -4.91
CA GLN A 99 16.50 3.75 -6.15
C GLN A 99 15.44 2.83 -6.78
N SER A 100 14.78 2.01 -5.96
CA SER A 100 13.76 1.08 -6.44
C SER A 100 12.50 1.82 -6.96
N ILE A 101 12.13 2.95 -6.35
CA ILE A 101 11.06 3.82 -6.85
C ILE A 101 11.42 4.35 -8.24
N GLY A 102 12.60 4.96 -8.39
CA GLY A 102 13.03 5.51 -9.69
C GLY A 102 13.08 4.44 -10.79
N ASN A 103 13.65 3.27 -10.48
CA ASN A 103 13.68 2.15 -11.41
C ASN A 103 12.27 1.65 -11.80
N ALA A 104 11.32 1.67 -10.86
CA ALA A 104 9.94 1.31 -11.13
C ALA A 104 9.28 2.33 -12.07
N GLU A 105 9.47 3.63 -11.81
CA GLU A 105 8.93 4.71 -12.65
C GLU A 105 9.44 4.63 -14.09
N GLU A 106 10.74 4.37 -14.26
CA GLU A 106 11.34 4.16 -15.58
C GLU A 106 10.77 2.93 -16.28
N ALA A 107 10.61 1.81 -15.56
CA ALA A 107 10.04 0.59 -16.12
C ALA A 107 8.57 0.77 -16.53
N LEU A 108 7.78 1.48 -15.72
CA LEU A 108 6.40 1.85 -16.08
C LEU A 108 6.39 2.73 -17.33
N GLY A 109 7.30 3.70 -17.44
CA GLY A 109 7.41 4.58 -18.60
C GLY A 109 7.75 3.85 -19.90
N ARG A 110 8.40 2.68 -19.83
CA ARG A 110 8.69 1.82 -20.98
C ARG A 110 7.55 0.86 -21.33
N ALA A 111 6.52 0.74 -20.50
CA ALA A 111 5.43 -0.19 -20.73
C ALA A 111 4.50 0.30 -21.86
N ALA A 112 4.55 -0.35 -23.01
CA ALA A 112 3.68 -0.02 -24.14
C ALA A 112 2.20 -0.38 -23.84
N ALA A 113 1.28 0.49 -24.23
CA ALA A 113 -0.14 0.40 -23.89
C ALA A 113 -0.91 -0.68 -24.69
N ASP A 114 -0.42 -1.03 -25.88
CA ASP A 114 -1.01 -1.99 -26.83
C ASP A 114 -0.66 -3.45 -26.50
N VAL A 115 0.36 -3.68 -25.67
CA VAL A 115 0.74 -5.02 -25.20
C VAL A 115 -0.37 -5.63 -24.36
N GLN A 116 -0.87 -6.78 -24.82
CA GLN A 116 -1.87 -7.58 -24.11
C GLN A 116 -1.28 -8.15 -22.83
N ARG A 117 -1.97 -7.91 -21.71
CA ARG A 117 -1.56 -8.32 -20.37
C ARG A 117 -2.73 -8.95 -19.62
N PRO A 118 -2.47 -9.79 -18.60
CA PRO A 118 -3.54 -10.34 -17.79
C PRO A 118 -4.39 -9.23 -17.16
N MET A 119 -5.72 -9.39 -17.22
CA MET A 119 -6.68 -8.41 -16.69
C MET A 119 -6.40 -8.01 -15.24
N TRP A 120 -5.96 -8.95 -14.41
CA TRP A 120 -5.66 -8.64 -13.00
C TRP A 120 -4.54 -7.60 -12.87
N LEU A 121 -3.58 -7.56 -13.80
CA LEU A 121 -2.46 -6.63 -13.74
C LEU A 121 -2.91 -5.25 -14.21
N THR A 122 -3.63 -5.17 -15.33
CA THR A 122 -4.08 -3.88 -15.90
C THR A 122 -5.22 -3.25 -15.09
N ALA A 123 -6.04 -4.05 -14.41
CA ALA A 123 -7.07 -3.53 -13.50
C ALA A 123 -6.47 -2.99 -12.19
N PHE A 124 -5.33 -3.53 -11.74
CA PHE A 124 -4.73 -3.21 -10.44
C PHE A 124 -3.59 -2.19 -10.53
N TYR A 125 -2.67 -2.37 -11.47
CA TYR A 125 -1.40 -1.67 -11.49
C TYR A 125 -1.35 -0.64 -12.61
N ASP A 126 -1.33 0.62 -12.21
CA ASP A 126 -1.17 1.79 -13.05
C ASP A 126 -0.27 2.82 -12.33
N ARG A 127 -0.19 4.04 -12.86
CA ARG A 127 0.60 5.11 -12.23
C ARG A 127 0.09 5.46 -10.83
N ALA A 128 -1.23 5.43 -10.59
CA ALA A 128 -1.77 5.75 -9.27
C ALA A 128 -1.30 4.73 -8.21
N GLU A 129 -1.31 3.43 -8.56
CA GLU A 129 -0.82 2.38 -7.66
C GLU A 129 0.71 2.40 -7.49
N LEU A 130 1.48 2.78 -8.52
CA LEU A 130 2.91 3.02 -8.36
C LEU A 130 3.16 4.11 -7.31
N GLU A 131 2.47 5.25 -7.43
CA GLU A 131 2.59 6.36 -6.47
C GLU A 131 2.17 5.94 -5.06
N ASN A 132 1.14 5.10 -4.92
CA ASN A 132 0.73 4.53 -3.63
C ASN A 132 1.82 3.65 -3.00
N LEU A 133 2.48 2.80 -3.79
CA LEU A 133 3.61 1.99 -3.31
C LEU A 133 4.81 2.86 -2.94
N ALA A 134 5.08 3.93 -3.71
CA ALA A 134 6.14 4.88 -3.42
C ALA A 134 5.85 5.73 -2.15
N LEU A 135 4.58 6.06 -1.89
CA LEU A 135 4.11 6.60 -0.62
C LEU A 135 4.49 5.66 0.53
N CYS A 136 4.08 4.38 0.45
CA CYS A 136 4.37 3.40 1.49
C CYS A 136 5.89 3.27 1.74
N ALA A 137 6.68 3.16 0.67
CA ALA A 137 8.13 3.05 0.74
C ALA A 137 8.79 4.27 1.41
N SER A 138 8.40 5.47 0.98
CA SER A 138 8.91 6.73 1.53
C SER A 138 8.53 6.89 2.99
N PHE A 139 7.27 6.59 3.35
CA PHE A 139 6.79 6.67 4.72
C PHE A 139 7.58 5.76 5.65
N ASN A 140 7.76 4.49 5.25
CA ASN A 140 8.49 3.50 6.03
C ASN A 140 9.99 3.85 6.15
N ALA A 141 10.57 4.47 5.13
CA ALA A 141 11.95 4.99 5.15
C ALA A 141 12.12 6.30 5.95
N GLY A 142 11.05 6.82 6.57
CA GLY A 142 11.06 8.09 7.31
C GLY A 142 11.14 9.34 6.41
N ASP A 143 10.86 9.21 5.12
CA ASP A 143 10.73 10.33 4.18
C ASP A 143 9.29 10.83 4.13
N PHE A 144 8.85 11.50 5.20
CA PHE A 144 7.44 11.92 5.32
C PHE A 144 7.02 12.97 4.28
N ARG A 145 7.96 13.85 3.87
CA ARG A 145 7.75 14.80 2.76
C ARG A 145 7.57 14.08 1.43
N GLY A 146 8.44 13.11 1.15
CA GLY A 146 8.31 12.26 -0.05
C GLY A 146 7.01 11.49 -0.06
N ALA A 147 6.64 10.91 1.09
CA ALA A 147 5.38 10.20 1.29
C ALA A 147 4.16 11.08 0.96
N GLU A 148 4.07 12.28 1.54
CA GLU A 148 2.99 13.23 1.25
C GLU A 148 2.90 13.57 -0.25
N ALA A 149 4.05 13.85 -0.89
CA ALA A 149 4.08 14.16 -2.33
C ALA A 149 3.56 12.98 -3.19
N HIS A 150 3.97 11.75 -2.87
CA HIS A 150 3.49 10.54 -3.55
C HIS A 150 1.99 10.29 -3.28
N ALA A 151 1.51 10.55 -2.07
CA ALA A 151 0.08 10.42 -1.75
C ALA A 151 -0.79 11.37 -2.59
N HIS A 152 -0.40 12.65 -2.70
CA HIS A 152 -1.12 13.61 -3.54
C HIS A 152 -1.14 13.19 -5.02
N ARG A 153 -0.01 12.73 -5.56
CA ARG A 153 0.04 12.21 -6.94
C ARG A 153 -0.85 10.98 -7.12
N SER A 154 -0.82 10.05 -6.17
CA SER A 154 -1.68 8.86 -6.20
C SER A 154 -3.16 9.25 -6.18
N LEU A 155 -3.58 10.13 -5.26
CA LEU A 155 -4.97 10.58 -5.14
C LEU A 155 -5.49 11.33 -6.37
N ALA A 156 -4.62 12.09 -7.04
CA ALA A 156 -4.94 12.82 -8.27
C ALA A 156 -5.13 11.90 -9.48
N LEU A 157 -4.40 10.78 -9.52
CA LEU A 157 -4.47 9.79 -10.60
C LEU A 157 -5.49 8.67 -10.33
N LEU A 158 -5.88 8.50 -9.08
CA LEU A 158 -6.76 7.42 -8.66
C LEU A 158 -8.14 7.55 -9.30
N ARG A 159 -8.60 6.46 -9.91
CA ARG A 159 -9.92 6.39 -10.56
C ARG A 159 -11.05 6.76 -9.56
N PRO A 160 -12.11 7.45 -10.02
CA PRO A 160 -13.16 7.95 -9.12
C PRO A 160 -13.88 6.87 -8.31
N ASP A 161 -14.05 5.68 -8.87
CA ASP A 161 -14.75 4.53 -8.27
C ASP A 161 -13.96 3.82 -7.16
N MET A 162 -12.68 4.14 -7.00
CA MET A 162 -11.77 3.51 -6.04
C MET A 162 -11.87 4.14 -4.63
N HIS A 163 -13.09 4.29 -4.10
CA HIS A 163 -13.37 4.95 -2.83
C HIS A 163 -12.58 4.35 -1.64
N ARG A 164 -12.51 3.03 -1.58
CA ARG A 164 -11.75 2.30 -0.56
C ARG A 164 -10.26 2.62 -0.61
N ASN A 165 -9.66 2.60 -1.80
CA ASN A 165 -8.23 2.92 -1.95
C ASN A 165 -7.97 4.39 -1.61
N ARG A 166 -8.89 5.29 -1.98
CA ARG A 166 -8.83 6.70 -1.61
C ARG A 166 -8.77 6.87 -0.09
N ALA A 167 -9.65 6.20 0.65
CA ALA A 167 -9.65 6.26 2.11
C ALA A 167 -8.34 5.76 2.74
N VAL A 168 -7.77 4.66 2.21
CA VAL A 168 -6.47 4.15 2.67
C VAL A 168 -5.34 5.16 2.39
N ILE A 169 -5.25 5.67 1.16
CA ILE A 169 -4.21 6.63 0.79
C ILE A 169 -4.36 7.94 1.59
N SER A 170 -5.58 8.41 1.82
CA SER A 170 -5.85 9.59 2.65
C SER A 170 -5.45 9.38 4.12
N ALA A 171 -5.64 8.17 4.67
CA ALA A 171 -5.16 7.87 6.03
C ALA A 171 -3.64 7.89 6.11
N ASP A 172 -2.95 7.28 5.14
CA ASP A 172 -1.49 7.30 5.05
C ASP A 172 -0.95 8.74 4.83
N LEU A 173 -1.63 9.55 4.02
CA LEU A 173 -1.32 10.98 3.83
C LEU A 173 -1.46 11.79 5.13
N ALA A 174 -2.60 11.66 5.82
CA ALA A 174 -2.82 12.33 7.09
C ALA A 174 -1.72 11.98 8.10
N TYR A 175 -1.31 10.71 8.13
CA TYR A 175 -0.24 10.29 9.00
C TYR A 175 1.11 10.86 8.57
N ALA A 176 1.43 10.89 7.27
CA ALA A 176 2.65 11.53 6.76
C ALA A 176 2.72 13.02 7.14
N GLN A 177 1.62 13.76 7.04
CA GLN A 177 1.52 15.16 7.47
C GLN A 177 1.74 15.31 8.98
N LEU A 178 1.12 14.45 9.79
CA LEU A 178 1.31 14.46 11.25
C LEU A 178 2.77 14.19 11.64
N ARG A 179 3.45 13.27 10.95
CA ARG A 179 4.86 12.95 11.18
C ARG A 179 5.82 14.09 10.80
N GLN A 180 5.33 15.09 10.08
CA GLN A 180 6.02 16.36 9.82
C GLN A 180 5.67 17.46 10.84
N ALA A 181 4.82 17.16 11.82
CA ALA A 181 4.22 18.10 12.76
C ALA A 181 3.30 19.15 12.11
N ASP A 182 2.80 18.90 10.90
CA ASP A 182 1.87 19.78 10.21
C ASP A 182 0.42 19.46 10.61
N LEU A 183 0.04 19.93 11.81
CA LEU A 183 -1.16 19.47 12.51
C LEU A 183 -2.47 19.81 11.81
N GLU A 184 -2.54 20.99 11.18
CA GLU A 184 -3.75 21.46 10.50
C GLU A 184 -4.13 20.58 9.30
N PRO A 185 -3.27 20.43 8.27
CA PRO A 185 -3.59 19.55 7.15
C PRO A 185 -3.69 18.09 7.58
N ALA A 186 -2.90 17.63 8.56
CA ALA A 186 -3.00 16.27 9.08
C ALA A 186 -4.41 15.94 9.60
N VAL A 187 -4.96 16.80 10.48
CA VAL A 187 -6.30 16.59 11.04
C VAL A 187 -7.38 16.83 9.99
N ALA A 188 -7.24 17.83 9.12
CA ALA A 188 -8.19 18.08 8.05
C ALA A 188 -8.28 16.88 7.08
N THR A 189 -7.14 16.32 6.67
CA THR A 189 -7.08 15.12 5.83
C THR A 189 -7.70 13.91 6.53
N ALA A 190 -7.38 13.66 7.80
CA ALA A 190 -7.94 12.54 8.56
C ALA A 190 -9.48 12.64 8.68
N MET A 191 -10.01 13.85 8.93
CA MET A 191 -11.45 14.11 9.03
C MET A 191 -12.19 14.10 7.68
N SER A 192 -11.45 14.17 6.57
CA SER A 192 -12.03 14.10 5.22
C SER A 192 -12.39 12.67 4.78
N ILE A 193 -11.93 11.66 5.52
CA ILE A 193 -12.17 10.25 5.20
C ILE A 193 -13.65 9.92 5.49
N PRO A 194 -14.41 9.40 4.51
CA PRO A 194 -15.82 9.07 4.73
C PRO A 194 -16.00 8.03 5.85
N ALA A 195 -17.06 8.23 6.66
CA ALA A 195 -17.30 7.45 7.87
C ALA A 195 -17.39 5.95 7.58
N GLU A 196 -17.97 5.54 6.45
CA GLU A 196 -18.12 4.13 6.07
C GLU A 196 -16.77 3.40 5.92
N PHE A 197 -15.69 4.12 5.63
CA PHE A 197 -14.35 3.53 5.49
C PHE A 197 -13.53 3.55 6.79
N THR A 198 -13.98 4.25 7.84
CA THR A 198 -13.24 4.33 9.11
C THR A 198 -13.17 2.99 9.85
N HIS A 199 -14.11 2.09 9.58
CA HIS A 199 -14.14 0.71 10.08
C HIS A 199 -13.31 -0.27 9.22
N HIS A 200 -12.80 0.18 8.07
CA HIS A 200 -11.97 -0.67 7.25
C HIS A 200 -10.65 -0.98 7.99
N PRO A 201 -10.25 -2.25 8.19
CA PRO A 201 -9.15 -2.61 9.09
C PRO A 201 -7.84 -1.83 8.90
N ARG A 202 -7.43 -1.59 7.63
CA ARG A 202 -6.23 -0.78 7.32
C ARG A 202 -6.38 0.70 7.68
N VAL A 203 -7.57 1.27 7.47
CA VAL A 203 -7.83 2.68 7.81
C VAL A 203 -7.89 2.83 9.32
N THR A 204 -8.56 1.90 10.01
CA THR A 204 -8.63 1.86 11.48
C THR A 204 -7.24 1.75 12.11
N GLU A 205 -6.37 0.89 11.58
CA GLU A 205 -4.98 0.74 12.05
C GLU A 205 -4.22 2.07 11.99
N VAL A 206 -4.18 2.70 10.81
CA VAL A 206 -3.47 3.96 10.58
C VAL A 206 -4.06 5.11 11.39
N LEU A 207 -5.39 5.25 11.45
CA LEU A 207 -6.04 6.28 12.25
C LEU A 207 -5.83 6.08 13.76
N GLY A 208 -5.65 4.83 14.20
CA GLY A 208 -5.25 4.51 15.58
C GLY A 208 -3.85 5.01 15.91
N ASP A 209 -2.88 4.77 15.01
CA ASP A 209 -1.50 5.29 15.14
C ASP A 209 -1.45 6.82 15.05
N PHE A 210 -2.23 7.40 14.14
CA PHE A 210 -2.42 8.84 14.01
C PHE A 210 -2.92 9.45 15.32
N ALA A 211 -3.99 8.91 15.90
CA ALA A 211 -4.58 9.44 17.12
C ALA A 211 -3.60 9.37 18.31
N ARG A 212 -2.89 8.25 18.47
CA ARG A 212 -1.84 8.10 19.49
C ARG A 212 -0.72 9.12 19.31
N THR A 213 -0.26 9.30 18.08
CA THR A 213 0.81 10.24 17.75
C THR A 213 0.39 11.68 18.00
N LEU A 214 -0.81 12.07 17.56
CA LEU A 214 -1.37 13.41 17.75
C LEU A 214 -1.48 13.74 19.24
N GLN A 215 -1.97 12.80 20.04
CA GLN A 215 -2.07 12.96 21.49
C GLN A 215 -0.69 13.08 22.17
N ALA A 216 0.32 12.38 21.65
CA ALA A 216 1.67 12.43 22.21
C ALA A 216 2.38 13.77 21.91
N ILE A 217 2.23 14.29 20.68
CA ILE A 217 2.98 15.48 20.25
C ILE A 217 2.24 16.81 20.52
N ALA A 218 0.90 16.77 20.62
CA ALA A 218 0.09 17.99 20.74
C ALA A 218 -1.18 17.79 21.59
N PRO A 219 -1.07 17.27 22.84
CA PRO A 219 -2.22 16.82 23.65
C PRO A 219 -3.26 17.90 23.96
N SER A 220 -2.82 19.16 24.07
CA SER A 220 -3.69 20.31 24.41
C SER A 220 -3.97 21.22 23.22
N SER A 221 -3.62 20.80 22.01
CA SER A 221 -3.86 21.60 20.81
C SER A 221 -5.36 21.64 20.43
N PRO A 222 -5.82 22.71 19.76
CA PRO A 222 -7.14 22.72 19.13
C PRO A 222 -7.36 21.55 18.17
N PHE A 223 -6.31 21.15 17.45
CA PHE A 223 -6.34 20.02 16.51
C PHE A 223 -6.64 18.68 17.20
N ALA A 224 -5.99 18.39 18.34
CA ALA A 224 -6.30 17.20 19.13
C ALA A 224 -7.74 17.20 19.67
N ARG A 225 -8.24 18.36 20.13
CA ARG A 225 -9.64 18.49 20.55
C ARG A 225 -10.62 18.26 19.40
N ASN A 226 -10.38 18.88 18.24
CA ASN A 226 -11.23 18.75 17.06
C ASN A 226 -11.27 17.30 16.58
N TRP A 227 -10.12 16.62 16.54
CA TRP A 227 -10.05 15.20 16.20
C TRP A 227 -10.85 14.34 17.18
N ASN A 228 -10.68 14.54 18.49
CA ASN A 228 -11.40 13.77 19.51
C ASN A 228 -12.92 13.99 19.41
N GLN A 229 -13.35 15.23 19.15
CA GLN A 229 -14.76 15.55 18.93
C GLN A 229 -15.31 14.84 17.69
N HIS A 230 -14.59 14.92 16.56
CA HIS A 230 -14.97 14.23 15.32
C HIS A 230 -15.14 12.72 15.53
N VAL A 231 -14.16 12.06 16.14
CA VAL A 231 -14.23 10.62 16.43
C VAL A 231 -15.41 10.27 17.35
N HIS A 232 -15.72 11.14 18.32
CA HIS A 232 -16.87 10.95 19.21
C HIS A 232 -18.20 11.07 18.47
N ASP A 233 -18.33 12.04 17.56
CA ASP A 233 -19.54 12.26 16.77
C ASP A 233 -19.77 11.15 15.74
N SER A 234 -18.71 10.69 15.06
CA SER A 234 -18.78 9.57 14.11
C SER A 234 -19.23 8.25 14.76
N ARG A 235 -18.96 8.05 16.05
CA ARG A 235 -19.43 6.86 16.79
C ARG A 235 -20.90 6.92 17.19
N ARG A 236 -21.49 8.12 17.20
CA ARG A 236 -22.88 8.37 17.61
C ARG A 236 -23.84 8.46 16.43
N ALA A 237 -23.34 8.71 15.23
CA ALA A 237 -24.13 8.67 14.02
C ALA A 237 -24.64 7.22 13.78
N PRO A 238 -25.95 7.00 13.62
CA PRO A 238 -26.47 5.69 13.24
C PRO A 238 -25.90 5.30 11.86
N SER A 239 -25.52 4.02 11.71
CA SER A 239 -25.21 3.46 10.40
C SER A 239 -26.47 3.54 9.53
N GLU A 240 -26.49 4.44 8.56
CA GLU A 240 -27.54 4.49 7.52
C GLU A 240 -27.50 3.25 6.61
#